data_AF-A0A9W7KN66-F1
#
_entry.id   AF-A0A9W7KN66-F1
#
_cell.length_a   1.000
_cell.length_b   1.000
_cell.length_c   1.000
_cell.angle_alpha   90.00
_cell.angle_beta   90.00
_cell.angle_gamma   90.00
#
_symmetry.space_group_name_H-M   'P 1'
#
loop_
_entity.id
_entity.type
_entity.pdbx_description
1 polymer ?
#
loop_
_entity_poly.entity_id
_entity_poly.type
_entity_poly.pdbx_seq_one_letter_code
_entity_poly.pdbx_strand_id
1 'polypeptide(L)'
;MDAYQQGIRSYRQNFLTQNQRTEHGHEFRSADFFFTKPLPHAQRGGYLRSQGFSQTEGNIVGRPMGVTETQVIAAGTALEAAGEPVNGTALRRALGGHGRPEALVRVWQAHKLAQASRPAALGPLIDEALTAVRQPLERLAEGSWRGAADGLAARIRELEGQLRDAEEEMGATIDRSERALDEVHTQIDALNAALAAAAEQHQTERRALQDKVRTLEEQLATRDEERRTVRELADLLPALQQTIADRALSHDGSSDTKPARPKRAQTNEQTAVLPLLDAITELVPVSRTVE
;
A
#
# COMPACT_ATOMS: atom_id res chain seq x y z
N MET A 1 -24.86 -26.78 -9.54
CA MET A 1 -23.37 -26.75 -9.57
C MET A 1 -22.80 -26.43 -10.95
N ASP A 2 -23.61 -26.22 -12.01
CA ASP A 2 -23.11 -25.94 -13.37
C ASP A 2 -23.07 -24.46 -13.80
N ALA A 3 -23.76 -23.56 -13.11
CA ALA A 3 -23.77 -22.13 -13.47
C ALA A 3 -22.44 -21.40 -13.14
N TYR A 4 -21.74 -21.83 -12.09
CA TYR A 4 -20.46 -21.24 -11.68
C TYR A 4 -19.31 -21.63 -12.63
N GLN A 5 -19.38 -22.84 -13.22
CA GLN A 5 -18.38 -23.29 -14.19
C GLN A 5 -18.61 -22.73 -15.61
N GLN A 6 -19.84 -22.33 -15.95
CA GLN A 6 -20.12 -21.61 -17.20
C GLN A 6 -19.60 -20.16 -17.19
N GLY A 7 -19.63 -19.47 -16.04
CA GLY A 7 -19.08 -18.12 -15.91
C GLY A 7 -17.57 -18.05 -16.16
N ILE A 8 -16.82 -19.04 -15.66
CA ILE A 8 -15.35 -19.12 -15.81
C ILE A 8 -14.94 -19.42 -17.28
N ARG A 9 -15.75 -20.18 -18.02
CA ARG A 9 -15.49 -20.43 -19.46
C ARG A 9 -15.78 -19.20 -20.33
N SER A 10 -16.80 -18.42 -20.00
CA SER A 10 -17.13 -17.18 -20.73
C SER A 10 -16.04 -16.11 -20.55
N TYR A 11 -15.44 -16.00 -19.35
CA TYR A 11 -14.32 -15.09 -19.08
C TYR A 11 -13.05 -15.47 -19.87
N ARG A 12 -12.78 -16.77 -20.03
CA ARG A 12 -11.59 -17.26 -20.74
C ARG A 12 -11.68 -17.11 -22.27
N GLN A 13 -12.88 -17.12 -22.84
CA GLN A 13 -13.08 -16.89 -24.28
C GLN A 13 -13.03 -15.39 -24.65
N ASN A 14 -13.57 -14.50 -23.80
CA ASN A 14 -13.48 -13.06 -24.04
C ASN A 14 -12.02 -12.56 -23.99
N PHE A 15 -11.19 -13.11 -23.10
CA PHE A 15 -9.77 -12.76 -23.01
C PHE A 15 -8.94 -13.18 -24.24
N LEU A 16 -9.34 -14.27 -24.92
CA LEU A 16 -8.66 -14.74 -26.14
C LEU A 16 -9.13 -14.03 -27.41
N THR A 17 -10.32 -13.43 -27.41
CA THR A 17 -10.83 -12.67 -28.56
C THR A 17 -10.35 -11.22 -28.56
N GLN A 18 -9.99 -10.68 -27.40
CA GLN A 18 -9.45 -9.31 -27.29
C GLN A 18 -7.97 -9.21 -27.71
N ASN A 19 -7.22 -10.30 -27.62
CA ASN A 19 -5.79 -10.34 -28.00
C ASN A 19 -5.55 -10.57 -29.51
N GLN A 20 -6.60 -10.74 -30.33
CA GLN A 20 -6.47 -10.85 -31.80
C GLN A 20 -6.91 -9.58 -32.54
N ARG A 21 -7.31 -8.50 -31.85
CA ARG A 21 -7.84 -7.28 -32.48
C ARG A 21 -6.99 -6.02 -32.33
N THR A 22 -5.83 -6.08 -31.67
CA THR A 22 -4.97 -4.90 -31.47
C THR A 22 -3.76 -4.85 -32.42
N GLU A 23 -3.88 -5.41 -33.63
CA GLU A 23 -2.95 -5.17 -34.75
C GLU A 23 -3.11 -3.78 -35.39
N HIS A 24 -4.06 -2.92 -34.99
CA HIS A 24 -4.21 -1.57 -35.57
C HIS A 24 -4.33 -0.45 -34.51
N GLY A 25 -3.21 0.26 -34.31
CA GLY A 25 -3.16 1.74 -34.28
C GLY A 25 -3.62 2.52 -33.05
N HIS A 26 -2.62 3.00 -32.28
CA HIS A 26 -2.56 4.24 -31.45
C HIS A 26 -3.48 4.39 -30.21
N GLU A 27 -3.04 4.92 -29.07
CA GLU A 27 -1.73 5.04 -28.40
C GLU A 27 -2.07 5.52 -26.96
N PHE A 28 -1.98 4.64 -25.97
CA PHE A 28 -2.00 4.99 -24.55
C PHE A 28 -0.81 4.26 -23.91
N ARG A 29 0.26 5.00 -23.61
CA ARG A 29 1.41 4.46 -22.88
C ARG A 29 1.22 4.71 -21.38
N SER A 30 0.75 3.67 -20.69
CA SER A 30 0.96 3.46 -19.26
C SER A 30 1.79 2.18 -19.13
N ALA A 31 2.97 2.32 -18.55
CA ALA A 31 3.97 1.28 -18.28
C ALA A 31 4.74 1.78 -17.04
N ASP A 32 5.07 1.06 -15.99
CA ASP A 32 4.97 -0.36 -15.64
C ASP A 32 4.98 -0.45 -14.10
N PHE A 33 4.17 -1.34 -13.52
CA PHE A 33 4.25 -1.72 -12.10
C PHE A 33 4.29 -3.25 -12.04
N PHE A 34 5.49 -3.84 -11.88
CA PHE A 34 5.68 -5.17 -11.26
C PHE A 34 7.10 -5.28 -10.69
N PHE A 35 7.18 -5.41 -9.36
CA PHE A 35 8.38 -5.78 -8.64
C PHE A 35 8.35 -7.29 -8.32
N THR A 36 9.54 -7.88 -8.27
CA THR A 36 9.94 -9.20 -7.70
C THR A 36 9.96 -10.43 -8.63
N LYS A 37 11.12 -10.72 -9.24
CA LYS A 37 12.05 -11.82 -8.86
C LYS A 37 13.27 -11.93 -9.82
N PRO A 38 14.35 -12.65 -9.42
CA PRO A 38 15.69 -12.12 -9.15
C PRO A 38 16.61 -11.99 -10.38
N LEU A 39 17.66 -11.17 -10.23
CA LEU A 39 18.78 -11.02 -11.17
C LEU A 39 19.53 -12.35 -11.40
N PRO A 40 19.79 -12.74 -12.66
CA PRO A 40 20.67 -13.86 -12.98
C PRO A 40 22.15 -13.43 -12.89
N HIS A 41 22.96 -14.25 -12.24
CA HIS A 41 24.41 -14.15 -12.24
C HIS A 41 24.97 -14.21 -13.67
N ALA A 42 25.42 -13.08 -14.19
CA ALA A 42 26.35 -13.02 -15.31
C ALA A 42 27.78 -13.20 -14.79
N GLN A 43 28.17 -14.45 -14.51
CA GLN A 43 29.58 -14.86 -14.52
C GLN A 43 29.85 -15.61 -15.83
N ARG A 44 30.18 -14.86 -16.89
CA ARG A 44 30.95 -15.37 -18.02
C ARG A 44 32.30 -14.68 -18.02
N GLY A 45 33.19 -15.16 -17.14
CA GLY A 45 34.62 -14.97 -17.32
C GLY A 45 35.10 -15.89 -18.45
N GLY A 46 35.27 -15.32 -19.64
CA GLY A 46 36.02 -15.96 -20.71
C GLY A 46 37.49 -16.04 -20.32
N TYR A 47 37.98 -17.24 -20.04
CA TYR A 47 39.41 -17.53 -19.95
C TYR A 47 39.97 -17.69 -21.37
N LEU A 48 40.68 -16.67 -21.85
CA LEU A 48 41.72 -16.83 -22.87
C LEU A 48 43.00 -16.12 -22.39
N ARG A 49 43.85 -16.94 -21.76
CA ARG A 49 45.27 -17.15 -22.10
C ARG A 49 46.08 -15.92 -22.58
N SER A 50 46.88 -15.38 -21.66
CA SER A 50 48.29 -15.02 -21.89
C SER A 50 49.05 -15.25 -20.57
N GLN A 51 49.77 -16.37 -20.45
CA GLN A 51 51.23 -16.42 -20.42
C GLN A 51 51.90 -15.35 -19.55
N GLY A 52 52.39 -15.77 -18.39
CA GLY A 52 53.24 -14.99 -17.49
C GLY A 52 53.60 -15.82 -16.26
N PHE A 53 54.67 -16.60 -16.40
CA PHE A 53 55.48 -17.25 -15.37
C PHE A 53 55.16 -16.95 -13.89
N SER A 54 54.85 -17.97 -13.11
CA SER A 54 55.34 -18.07 -11.73
C SER A 54 55.44 -19.51 -11.26
N GLN A 55 56.63 -19.78 -10.72
CA GLN A 55 57.10 -21.00 -10.11
C GLN A 55 56.14 -21.50 -9.04
N THR A 56 55.74 -22.77 -9.17
CA THR A 56 55.44 -23.61 -8.00
C THR A 56 56.07 -24.98 -8.28
N GLU A 57 57.32 -25.12 -7.83
CA GLU A 57 58.02 -26.39 -7.81
C GLU A 57 57.35 -27.32 -6.79
N GLY A 58 56.49 -28.20 -7.31
CA GLY A 58 56.07 -29.41 -6.64
C GLY A 58 57.16 -30.47 -6.73
N ASN A 59 57.92 -30.60 -5.64
CA ASN A 59 58.29 -31.87 -5.00
C ASN A 59 58.71 -33.04 -5.95
N ILE A 60 60.01 -33.13 -6.24
CA ILE A 60 60.67 -34.37 -6.68
C ILE A 60 61.57 -34.86 -5.54
N VAL A 61 61.14 -35.95 -4.92
CA VAL A 61 61.91 -37.10 -4.41
C VAL A 61 63.40 -36.84 -4.06
N GLY A 62 63.68 -36.85 -2.75
CA GLY A 62 64.83 -37.55 -2.15
C GLY A 62 66.25 -37.13 -2.53
N ARG A 63 66.84 -36.21 -1.76
CA ARG A 63 68.29 -36.16 -1.45
C ARG A 63 68.51 -35.34 -0.16
N PRO A 64 69.45 -35.73 0.72
CA PRO A 64 69.66 -35.06 2.00
C PRO A 64 70.07 -33.60 1.78
N MET A 65 69.52 -32.69 2.60
CA MET A 65 69.78 -31.25 2.58
C MET A 65 71.28 -30.95 2.49
N GLY A 66 71.73 -30.55 1.30
CA GLY A 66 73.02 -29.93 1.11
C GLY A 66 72.94 -28.46 1.50
N VAL A 67 73.97 -27.95 2.17
CA VAL A 67 74.12 -26.52 2.47
C VAL A 67 73.88 -25.69 1.21
N THR A 68 73.00 -24.68 1.28
CA THR A 68 72.69 -23.81 0.14
C THR A 68 73.74 -22.71 -0.01
N GLU A 69 73.96 -22.22 -1.23
CA GLU A 69 74.91 -21.13 -1.53
C GLU A 69 74.66 -19.88 -0.66
N THR A 70 73.40 -19.51 -0.44
CA THR A 70 73.00 -18.41 0.43
C THR A 70 73.45 -18.61 1.88
N GLN A 71 73.40 -19.84 2.40
CA GLN A 71 73.87 -20.17 3.75
C GLN A 71 75.40 -20.10 3.84
N VAL A 72 76.11 -20.56 2.81
CA VAL A 72 77.58 -20.44 2.74
C VAL A 72 78.01 -18.98 2.72
N ILE A 73 77.32 -18.14 1.96
CA ILE A 73 77.59 -16.70 1.88
C ILE A 73 77.32 -16.02 3.23
N ALA A 74 76.18 -16.30 3.87
CA ALA A 74 75.84 -15.75 5.17
C ALA A 74 76.82 -16.19 6.28
N ALA A 75 77.28 -17.44 6.25
CA ALA A 75 78.29 -17.95 7.17
C ALA A 75 79.67 -17.31 6.94
N GLY A 76 80.06 -17.11 5.67
CA GLY A 76 81.29 -16.43 5.32
C GLY A 76 81.31 -14.95 5.73
N THR A 77 80.19 -14.22 5.53
CA THR A 77 80.09 -12.82 5.94
C THR A 77 80.12 -12.67 7.46
N ALA A 78 79.49 -13.60 8.20
CA ALA A 78 79.53 -13.61 9.66
C ALA A 78 80.95 -13.89 10.20
N LEU A 79 81.70 -14.81 9.57
CA LEU A 79 83.09 -15.10 9.95
C LEU A 79 84.03 -13.90 9.69
N GLU A 80 83.88 -13.21 8.56
CA GLU A 80 84.64 -11.97 8.30
C GLU A 80 84.30 -10.85 9.28
N ALA A 81 83.01 -10.65 9.59
CA ALA A 81 82.58 -9.64 10.56
C ALA A 81 83.14 -9.92 11.97
N ALA A 82 83.39 -11.19 12.29
CA ALA A 82 84.02 -11.62 13.55
C ALA A 82 85.57 -11.53 13.53
N GLY A 83 86.19 -11.17 12.40
CA GLY A 83 87.65 -11.14 12.25
C GLY A 83 88.32 -12.52 12.14
N GLU A 84 87.54 -13.57 11.95
CA GLU A 84 88.01 -14.95 11.84
C GLU A 84 88.39 -15.29 10.38
N PRO A 85 89.43 -16.10 10.13
CA PRO A 85 89.82 -16.48 8.79
C PRO A 85 88.76 -17.39 8.14
N VAL A 86 88.21 -16.95 7.01
CA VAL A 86 87.22 -17.76 6.25
C VAL A 86 87.91 -18.87 5.46
N ASN A 87 88.11 -20.01 6.13
CA ASN A 87 88.61 -21.24 5.53
C ASN A 87 87.52 -22.34 5.54
N GLY A 88 87.77 -23.46 4.86
CA GLY A 88 86.74 -24.49 4.64
C GLY A 88 86.31 -25.22 5.90
N THR A 89 87.19 -25.32 6.90
CA THR A 89 86.85 -25.91 8.20
C THR A 89 86.06 -24.94 9.07
N ALA A 90 86.35 -23.63 9.01
CA ALA A 90 85.58 -22.59 9.67
C ALA A 90 84.17 -22.44 9.08
N LEU A 91 84.05 -22.43 7.74
CA LEU A 91 82.74 -22.44 7.06
C LEU A 91 81.95 -23.69 7.41
N ARG A 92 82.57 -24.87 7.38
CA ARG A 92 81.93 -26.13 7.78
C ARG A 92 81.48 -26.10 9.24
N ARG A 93 82.27 -25.52 10.15
CA ARG A 93 81.92 -25.36 11.57
C ARG A 93 80.73 -24.40 11.75
N ALA A 94 80.75 -23.26 11.07
CA ALA A 94 79.67 -22.28 11.08
C ALA A 94 78.36 -22.85 10.51
N LEU A 95 78.45 -23.81 9.59
CA LEU A 95 77.33 -24.50 8.95
C LEU A 95 76.95 -25.84 9.64
N GLY A 96 77.34 -26.04 10.91
CA GLY A 96 76.92 -27.20 11.70
C GLY A 96 77.58 -28.52 11.31
N GLY A 97 78.73 -28.50 10.62
CA GLY A 97 79.48 -29.69 10.19
C GLY A 97 79.12 -30.22 8.80
N HIS A 98 78.18 -29.57 8.11
CA HIS A 98 77.67 -29.99 6.81
C HIS A 98 78.50 -29.43 5.63
N GLY A 99 78.52 -30.16 4.51
CA GLY A 99 79.24 -29.77 3.29
C GLY A 99 80.72 -30.18 3.26
N ARG A 100 81.29 -30.22 2.05
CA ARG A 100 82.73 -30.47 1.84
C ARG A 100 83.50 -29.14 1.98
N PRO A 101 84.52 -29.06 2.84
CA PRO A 101 85.29 -27.82 3.08
C PRO A 101 85.75 -27.11 1.80
N GLU A 102 86.21 -27.87 0.81
CA GLU A 102 86.73 -27.35 -0.46
C GLU A 102 85.63 -26.81 -1.37
N ALA A 103 84.39 -27.31 -1.22
CA ALA A 103 83.23 -26.80 -1.96
C ALA A 103 82.72 -25.50 -1.34
N LEU A 104 82.68 -25.42 0.00
CA LEU A 104 82.25 -24.24 0.73
C LEU A 104 83.17 -23.04 0.48
N VAL A 105 84.49 -23.24 0.51
CA VAL A 105 85.46 -22.19 0.19
C VAL A 105 85.34 -21.73 -1.24
N ARG A 106 85.12 -22.64 -2.20
CA ARG A 106 84.94 -22.28 -3.61
C ARG A 106 83.71 -21.40 -3.83
N VAL A 107 82.59 -21.74 -3.21
CA VAL A 107 81.36 -20.92 -3.26
C VAL A 107 81.60 -19.54 -2.64
N TRP A 108 82.28 -19.50 -1.50
CA TRP A 108 82.64 -18.23 -0.85
C TRP A 108 83.58 -17.36 -1.69
N GLN A 109 84.64 -17.95 -2.24
CA GLN A 109 85.60 -17.25 -3.10
C GLN A 109 84.94 -16.78 -4.40
N ALA A 110 84.05 -17.58 -5.00
CA ALA A 110 83.27 -17.19 -6.16
C ALA A 110 82.36 -15.99 -5.84
N HIS A 111 81.69 -16.00 -4.68
CA HIS A 111 80.91 -14.87 -4.22
C HIS A 111 81.77 -13.61 -4.03
N LYS A 112 82.96 -13.74 -3.43
CA LYS A 112 83.89 -12.62 -3.23
C LYS A 112 84.42 -12.04 -4.53
N LEU A 113 84.75 -12.90 -5.50
CA LEU A 113 85.13 -12.50 -6.84
C LEU A 113 83.99 -11.78 -7.56
N ALA A 114 82.77 -12.30 -7.46
CA ALA A 114 81.58 -11.65 -8.04
C ALA A 114 81.25 -10.31 -7.36
N GLN A 115 81.45 -10.21 -6.04
CA GLN A 115 81.27 -8.98 -5.27
C GLN A 115 82.33 -7.93 -5.61
N ALA A 116 83.60 -8.34 -5.74
CA ALA A 116 84.70 -7.47 -6.14
C ALA A 116 84.59 -7.02 -7.60
N SER A 117 83.95 -7.82 -8.45
CA SER A 117 83.70 -7.51 -9.86
C SER A 117 82.44 -6.66 -10.08
N ARG A 118 81.70 -6.32 -9.01
CA ARG A 118 80.52 -5.45 -9.09
C ARG A 118 80.99 -3.99 -9.19
N PRO A 119 80.73 -3.28 -10.30
CA PRO A 119 81.14 -1.89 -10.42
C PRO A 119 80.49 -1.04 -9.32
N ALA A 120 81.29 -0.41 -8.46
CA ALA A 120 80.81 0.46 -7.38
C ALA A 120 79.90 1.61 -7.90
N ALA A 121 80.02 1.96 -9.18
CA ALA A 121 79.20 2.95 -9.87
C ALA A 121 77.75 2.53 -10.15
N LEU A 122 77.40 1.23 -10.03
CA LEU A 122 76.04 0.76 -10.29
C LEU A 122 75.04 1.05 -9.16
N GLY A 123 75.49 1.14 -7.90
CA GLY A 123 74.61 1.42 -6.76
C GLY A 123 73.84 2.75 -6.92
N PRO A 124 74.55 3.87 -7.14
CA PRO A 124 73.90 5.17 -7.37
C PRO A 124 72.98 5.18 -8.59
N LEU A 125 73.36 4.51 -9.68
CA LEU A 125 72.53 4.42 -10.89
C LEU A 125 71.24 3.61 -10.67
N ILE A 126 71.29 2.58 -9.82
CA ILE A 126 70.12 1.78 -9.44
C ILE A 126 69.19 2.61 -8.55
N ASP A 127 69.72 3.35 -7.58
CA ASP A 127 68.91 4.20 -6.70
C ASP A 127 68.28 5.36 -7.48
N GLU A 128 69.00 5.95 -8.44
CA GLU A 128 68.48 6.97 -9.35
C GLU A 128 67.37 6.41 -10.24
N ALA A 129 67.56 5.21 -10.81
CA ALA A 129 66.53 4.52 -11.59
C ALA A 129 65.30 4.17 -10.77
N LEU A 130 65.47 3.69 -9.52
CA LEU A 130 64.36 3.39 -8.61
C LEU A 130 63.59 4.65 -8.22
N THR A 131 64.28 5.75 -7.96
CA THR A 131 63.66 7.04 -7.63
C THR A 131 62.92 7.62 -8.84
N ALA A 132 63.50 7.49 -10.04
CA ALA A 132 62.89 7.91 -11.29
C ALA A 132 61.61 7.14 -11.62
N VAL A 133 61.48 5.89 -11.20
CA VAL A 133 60.26 5.09 -11.37
C VAL A 133 59.25 5.32 -10.23
N ARG A 134 59.72 5.52 -8.99
CA ARG A 134 58.87 5.70 -7.81
C ARG A 134 58.05 6.99 -7.87
N GLN A 135 58.64 8.12 -8.24
CA GLN A 135 57.92 9.39 -8.28
C GLN A 135 56.74 9.42 -9.26
N PRO A 136 56.88 8.95 -10.52
CA PRO A 136 55.74 8.83 -11.43
C PRO A 136 54.63 7.94 -10.87
N LEU A 137 54.98 6.81 -10.25
CA LEU A 137 53.98 5.91 -9.65
C LEU A 137 53.24 6.57 -8.49
N GLU A 138 53.93 7.32 -7.62
CA GLU A 138 53.29 8.07 -6.53
C GLU A 138 52.34 9.15 -7.06
N ARG A 139 52.74 9.92 -8.08
CA ARG A 139 51.88 10.92 -8.72
C ARG A 139 50.65 10.29 -9.41
N LEU A 140 50.84 9.13 -10.04
CA LEU A 140 49.76 8.41 -10.72
C LEU A 140 48.78 7.81 -9.70
N ALA A 141 49.29 7.28 -8.59
CA ALA A 141 48.46 6.85 -7.45
C ALA A 141 47.68 8.04 -6.86
N GLU A 142 48.33 9.18 -6.62
CA GLU A 142 47.68 10.37 -6.07
C GLU A 142 46.60 10.92 -7.01
N GLY A 143 46.88 10.98 -8.31
CA GLY A 143 45.90 11.36 -9.33
C GLY A 143 44.70 10.41 -9.38
N SER A 144 44.96 9.10 -9.30
CA SER A 144 43.90 8.07 -9.22
C SER A 144 43.04 8.24 -7.97
N TRP A 145 43.65 8.46 -6.80
CA TRP A 145 42.93 8.63 -5.55
C TRP A 145 42.09 9.90 -5.53
N ARG A 146 42.61 11.03 -6.04
CA ARG A 146 41.85 12.27 -6.17
C ARG A 146 40.66 12.11 -7.11
N GLY A 147 40.87 11.51 -8.30
CA GLY A 147 39.77 11.25 -9.23
C GLY A 147 38.68 10.33 -8.66
N ALA A 148 39.08 9.30 -7.90
CA ALA A 148 38.14 8.43 -7.20
C ALA A 148 37.37 9.18 -6.09
N ALA A 149 38.06 10.02 -5.32
CA ALA A 149 37.43 10.82 -4.26
C ALA A 149 36.45 11.84 -4.84
N ASP A 150 36.83 12.55 -5.91
CA ASP A 150 35.97 13.50 -6.60
C ASP A 150 34.75 12.82 -7.23
N GLY A 151 34.94 11.63 -7.82
CA GLY A 151 33.85 10.82 -8.36
C GLY A 151 32.87 10.36 -7.28
N LEU A 152 33.36 9.90 -6.14
CA LEU A 152 32.52 9.54 -4.98
C LEU A 152 31.79 10.76 -4.43
N ALA A 153 32.46 11.90 -4.29
CA ALA A 153 31.83 13.13 -3.82
C ALA A 153 30.73 13.62 -4.77
N ALA A 154 30.94 13.53 -6.09
CA ALA A 154 29.92 13.83 -7.09
C ALA A 154 28.72 12.88 -6.97
N ARG A 155 28.99 11.57 -6.80
CA ARG A 155 27.92 10.58 -6.63
C ARG A 155 27.13 10.76 -5.35
N ILE A 156 27.79 11.13 -4.24
CA ILE A 156 27.13 11.44 -2.97
C ILE A 156 26.18 12.63 -3.15
N ARG A 157 26.64 13.73 -3.76
CA ARG A 157 25.78 14.90 -4.02
C ARG A 157 24.60 14.57 -4.92
N GLU A 158 24.79 13.72 -5.93
CA GLU A 158 23.70 13.26 -6.79
C GLU A 158 22.66 12.46 -6.00
N LEU A 159 23.10 11.52 -5.16
CA LEU A 159 22.22 10.72 -4.31
C LEU A 159 21.49 11.57 -3.26
N GLU A 160 22.17 12.56 -2.68
CA GLU A 160 21.54 13.53 -1.77
C GLU A 160 20.49 14.39 -2.48
N GLY A 161 20.74 14.77 -3.74
CA GLY A 161 19.75 15.45 -4.59
C GLY A 161 18.53 14.57 -4.86
N GLN A 162 18.75 13.33 -5.29
CA GLN A 162 17.67 12.36 -5.53
C GLN A 162 16.85 12.07 -4.27
N LEU A 163 17.51 12.00 -3.11
CA LEU A 163 16.82 11.81 -1.83
C LEU A 163 15.94 13.00 -1.51
N ARG A 164 16.45 14.23 -1.67
CA ARG A 164 15.67 15.45 -1.43
C ARG A 164 14.47 15.57 -2.36
N ASP A 165 14.65 15.29 -3.65
CA ASP A 165 13.56 15.31 -4.63
C ASP A 165 12.48 14.27 -4.26
N ALA A 166 12.89 13.07 -3.83
CA ALA A 166 11.97 12.03 -3.37
C ALA A 166 11.24 12.42 -2.07
N GLU A 167 11.93 13.06 -1.12
CA GLU A 167 11.33 13.59 0.11
C GLU A 167 10.27 14.65 -0.19
N GLU A 168 10.55 15.57 -1.13
CA GLU A 168 9.60 16.58 -1.58
C GLU A 168 8.38 15.96 -2.27
N GLU A 169 8.58 14.97 -3.15
CA GLU A 169 7.48 14.26 -3.81
C GLU A 169 6.62 13.46 -2.82
N MET A 170 7.25 12.81 -1.83
CA MET A 170 6.55 12.13 -0.75
C MET A 170 5.74 13.11 0.09
N GLY A 171 6.32 14.27 0.47
CA GLY A 171 5.62 15.33 1.18
C GLY A 171 4.39 15.82 0.40
N ALA A 172 4.55 16.13 -0.89
CA ALA A 172 3.43 16.54 -1.74
C ALA A 172 2.35 15.45 -1.90
N THR A 173 2.72 14.17 -1.81
CA THR A 173 1.79 13.04 -1.84
C THR A 173 1.02 12.88 -0.53
N ILE A 174 1.70 13.06 0.60
CA ILE A 174 1.08 13.07 1.94
C ILE A 174 0.05 14.21 2.01
N ASP A 175 0.45 15.43 1.65
CA ASP A 175 -0.44 16.59 1.65
C ASP A 175 -1.70 16.38 0.78
N ARG A 176 -1.55 15.75 -0.39
CA ARG A 176 -2.69 15.42 -1.26
C ARG A 176 -3.61 14.39 -0.62
N SER A 177 -3.03 13.40 0.04
CA SER A 177 -3.78 12.34 0.72
C SER A 177 -4.52 12.88 1.94
N GLU A 178 -3.89 13.77 2.72
CA GLU A 178 -4.51 14.43 3.87
C GLU A 178 -5.70 15.29 3.44
N ARG A 179 -5.56 16.13 2.41
CA ARG A 179 -6.68 16.92 1.87
C ARG A 179 -7.83 16.04 1.39
N ALA A 180 -7.52 14.91 0.73
CA ALA A 180 -8.54 13.96 0.29
C ALA A 180 -9.25 13.28 1.48
N LEU A 181 -8.52 12.96 2.55
CA LEU A 181 -9.11 12.43 3.77
C LEU A 181 -10.04 13.44 4.43
N ASP A 182 -9.62 14.70 4.56
CA ASP A 182 -10.46 15.77 5.11
C ASP A 182 -11.73 15.94 4.29
N GLU A 183 -11.62 15.97 2.95
CA GLU A 183 -12.78 16.04 2.06
C GLU A 183 -13.74 14.87 2.28
N VAL A 184 -13.22 13.64 2.34
CA VAL A 184 -14.05 12.45 2.61
C VAL A 184 -14.72 12.52 3.99
N HIS A 185 -14.03 12.98 5.03
CA HIS A 185 -14.65 13.17 6.35
C HIS A 185 -15.77 14.20 6.30
N THR A 186 -15.58 15.33 5.63
CA THR A 186 -16.66 16.33 5.47
C THR A 186 -17.87 15.77 4.71
N GLN A 187 -17.65 14.93 3.70
CA GLN A 187 -18.72 14.25 2.96
C GLN A 187 -19.45 13.24 3.85
N ILE A 188 -18.73 12.47 4.67
CA ILE A 188 -19.33 11.53 5.64
C ILE A 188 -20.19 12.28 6.65
N ASP A 189 -19.71 13.39 7.20
CA ASP A 189 -20.46 14.20 8.16
C ASP A 189 -21.73 14.79 7.52
N ALA A 190 -21.63 15.29 6.28
CA ALA A 190 -22.78 15.78 5.54
C ALA A 190 -23.82 14.68 5.27
N LEU A 191 -23.38 13.47 4.89
CA LEU A 191 -24.26 12.33 4.68
C LEU A 191 -24.91 11.84 5.97
N ASN A 192 -24.18 11.83 7.08
CA ASN A 192 -24.71 11.48 8.40
C ASN A 192 -25.77 12.50 8.86
N ALA A 193 -25.53 13.79 8.64
CA ALA A 193 -26.51 14.84 8.92
C ALA A 193 -27.77 14.68 8.06
N ALA A 194 -27.60 14.42 6.75
CA ALA A 194 -28.72 14.18 5.85
C ALA A 194 -29.53 12.92 6.23
N LEU A 195 -28.84 11.85 6.65
CA LEU A 195 -29.47 10.63 7.13
C LEU A 195 -30.27 10.87 8.41
N ALA A 196 -29.72 11.62 9.35
CA ALA A 196 -30.42 11.98 10.59
C ALA A 196 -31.68 12.81 10.29
N ALA A 197 -31.57 13.83 9.43
CA ALA A 197 -32.70 14.65 9.00
C ALA A 197 -33.80 13.81 8.31
N ALA A 198 -33.42 12.88 7.42
CA ALA A 198 -34.37 12.00 6.77
C ALA A 198 -35.06 11.05 7.77
N ALA A 199 -34.32 10.52 8.75
CA ALA A 199 -34.89 9.67 9.79
C ALA A 199 -35.90 10.42 10.68
N GLU A 200 -35.59 11.67 11.05
CA GLU A 200 -36.51 12.54 11.79
C GLU A 200 -37.77 12.84 10.96
N GLN A 201 -37.61 13.20 9.68
CA GLN A 201 -38.74 13.42 8.79
C GLN A 201 -39.65 12.18 8.72
N HIS A 202 -39.09 11.00 8.45
CA HIS A 202 -39.88 9.76 8.42
C HIS A 202 -40.57 9.46 9.75
N GLN A 203 -39.93 9.76 10.88
CA GLN A 203 -40.56 9.59 12.19
C GLN A 203 -41.74 10.55 12.38
N THR A 204 -41.62 11.81 11.95
CA THR A 204 -42.72 12.78 12.02
C THR A 204 -43.88 12.39 11.10
N GLU A 205 -43.61 11.96 9.88
CA GLU A 205 -44.63 11.47 8.93
C GLU A 205 -45.35 10.24 9.49
N ARG A 206 -44.61 9.30 10.08
CA ARG A 206 -45.19 8.11 10.69
C ARG A 206 -46.12 8.46 11.86
N ARG A 207 -45.74 9.42 12.71
CA ARG A 207 -46.61 9.90 13.81
C ARG A 207 -47.87 10.56 13.26
N ALA A 208 -47.74 11.44 12.27
CA ALA A 208 -48.89 12.08 11.63
C ALA A 208 -49.85 11.07 11.00
N LEU A 209 -49.33 10.02 10.36
CA LEU A 209 -50.15 8.94 9.81
C LEU A 209 -50.83 8.12 10.91
N GLN A 210 -50.15 7.84 12.02
CA GLN A 210 -50.74 7.15 13.18
C GLN A 210 -51.89 7.96 13.80
N ASP A 211 -51.71 9.28 13.97
CA ASP A 211 -52.76 10.17 14.49
C ASP A 211 -53.96 10.23 13.54
N LYS A 212 -53.71 10.24 12.22
CA LYS A 212 -54.78 10.19 11.21
C LYS A 212 -55.54 8.88 11.24
N VAL A 213 -54.86 7.74 11.36
CA VAL A 213 -55.50 6.43 11.50
C VAL A 213 -56.37 6.39 12.75
N ARG A 214 -55.85 6.85 13.90
CA ARG A 214 -56.62 6.93 15.15
C ARG A 214 -57.88 7.79 14.99
N THR A 215 -57.76 8.97 14.37
CA THR A 215 -58.90 9.85 14.13
C THR A 215 -59.96 9.16 13.26
N LEU A 216 -59.55 8.43 12.22
CA LEU A 216 -60.46 7.67 11.37
C LEU A 216 -61.13 6.51 12.11
N GLU A 217 -60.41 5.83 13.00
CA GLU A 217 -60.98 4.78 13.87
C GLU A 217 -62.05 5.36 14.82
N GLU A 218 -61.80 6.54 15.42
CA GLU A 218 -62.77 7.24 16.27
C GLU A 218 -64.02 7.67 15.46
N GLN A 219 -63.85 8.14 14.22
CA GLN A 219 -64.96 8.46 13.32
C GLN A 219 -65.76 7.23 12.92
N LEU A 220 -65.10 6.11 12.64
CA LEU A 220 -65.76 4.84 12.32
C LEU A 220 -66.57 4.31 13.51
N ALA A 221 -66.01 4.36 14.72
CA ALA A 221 -66.72 3.96 15.94
C ALA A 221 -67.97 4.81 16.17
N THR A 222 -67.87 6.12 15.96
CA THR A 222 -69.02 7.04 16.05
C THR A 222 -70.10 6.69 15.00
N ARG A 223 -69.69 6.42 13.76
CA ARG A 223 -70.61 6.02 12.68
C ARG A 223 -71.28 4.67 12.94
N ASP A 224 -70.56 3.72 13.53
CA ASP A 224 -71.14 2.43 13.88
C ASP A 224 -72.14 2.56 15.04
N GLU A 225 -71.91 3.47 15.98
CA GLU A 225 -72.86 3.79 17.06
C GLU A 225 -74.11 4.50 16.51
N GLU A 226 -73.94 5.48 15.60
CA GLU A 226 -75.05 6.08 14.85
C GLU A 226 -75.87 5.00 14.11
N ARG A 227 -75.21 4.03 13.47
CA ARG A 227 -75.90 2.92 12.80
C ARG A 227 -76.63 2.00 13.77
N ARG A 228 -76.08 1.73 14.96
CA ARG A 228 -76.74 0.93 16.00
C ARG A 228 -78.01 1.63 16.50
N THR A 229 -77.90 2.89 16.90
CA THR A 229 -79.04 3.68 17.38
C THR A 229 -80.14 3.79 16.32
N VAL A 230 -79.79 3.97 15.03
CA VAL A 230 -80.77 3.95 13.94
C VAL A 230 -81.46 2.59 13.81
N ARG A 231 -80.74 1.47 13.97
CA ARG A 231 -81.36 0.12 13.96
C ARG A 231 -82.29 -0.06 15.14
N GLU A 232 -81.87 0.31 16.35
CA GLU A 232 -82.72 0.22 17.55
C GLU A 232 -84.00 1.04 17.41
N LEU A 233 -83.91 2.26 16.87
CA LEU A 233 -85.09 3.09 16.57
C LEU A 233 -85.98 2.45 15.50
N ALA A 234 -85.40 1.83 14.47
CA ALA A 234 -86.14 1.11 13.45
C ALA A 234 -86.87 -0.11 14.02
N ASP A 235 -86.28 -0.83 14.97
CA ASP A 235 -86.89 -2.00 15.64
C ASP A 235 -88.05 -1.60 16.57
N LEU A 236 -88.01 -0.41 17.17
CA LEU A 236 -89.08 0.13 18.02
C LEU A 236 -90.27 0.69 17.22
N LEU A 237 -90.05 1.02 15.95
CA LEU A 237 -91.02 1.70 15.09
C LEU A 237 -92.30 0.87 14.85
N PRO A 238 -92.25 -0.45 14.58
CA PRO A 238 -93.43 -1.30 14.48
C PRO A 238 -94.27 -1.34 15.76
N ALA A 239 -93.62 -1.41 16.93
CA ALA A 239 -94.32 -1.42 18.21
C ALA A 239 -95.06 -0.10 18.45
N LEU A 240 -94.44 1.03 18.12
CA LEU A 240 -95.10 2.34 18.17
C LEU A 240 -96.27 2.43 17.19
N GLN A 241 -96.10 1.97 15.94
CA GLN A 241 -97.18 1.92 14.95
C GLN A 241 -98.35 1.07 15.44
N GLN A 242 -98.09 -0.07 16.07
CA GLN A 242 -99.12 -0.92 16.66
C GLN A 242 -99.85 -0.22 17.81
N THR A 243 -99.13 0.42 18.74
CA THR A 243 -99.80 1.17 19.84
C THR A 243 -100.64 2.35 19.34
N ILE A 244 -100.23 3.01 18.26
CA ILE A 244 -101.02 4.07 17.61
C ILE A 244 -102.26 3.47 16.95
N ALA A 245 -102.13 2.35 16.24
CA ALA A 245 -103.25 1.64 15.62
C ALA A 245 -104.26 1.13 16.68
N ASP A 246 -103.78 0.52 17.76
CA ASP A 246 -104.61 0.03 18.87
C ASP A 246 -105.33 1.18 19.58
N ARG A 247 -104.67 2.34 19.76
CA ARG A 247 -105.30 3.55 20.31
C ARG A 247 -106.34 4.15 19.38
N ALA A 248 -106.13 4.08 18.07
CA ALA A 248 -107.12 4.51 17.08
C ALA A 248 -108.35 3.59 17.06
N LEU A 249 -108.16 2.28 17.27
CA LEU A 249 -109.24 1.29 17.40
C LEU A 249 -109.97 1.36 18.76
N SER A 250 -109.31 1.87 19.81
CA SER A 250 -109.91 2.10 21.13
C SER A 250 -110.73 3.40 21.22
N HIS A 251 -110.78 4.22 20.18
CA HIS A 251 -111.58 5.44 20.13
C HIS A 251 -112.86 5.25 19.30
N ASP A 252 -113.67 4.27 19.68
CA ASP A 252 -115.09 4.21 19.30
C ASP A 252 -115.92 4.03 20.58
N GLY A 253 -116.37 5.16 21.12
CA GLY A 253 -117.18 5.20 22.33
C GLY A 253 -116.90 6.39 23.24
N SER A 254 -117.18 7.62 22.78
CA SER A 254 -117.89 8.65 23.55
C SER A 254 -117.85 9.99 22.81
N SER A 255 -118.98 10.34 22.21
CA SER A 255 -119.32 11.68 21.77
C SER A 255 -119.68 12.54 23.00
N ASP A 256 -118.76 13.39 23.44
CA ASP A 256 -119.04 14.79 23.85
C ASP A 256 -117.81 15.35 24.54
N THR A 257 -117.11 16.27 23.88
CA THR A 257 -116.58 17.51 24.48
C THR A 257 -115.85 18.34 23.43
N LYS A 258 -116.28 19.60 23.29
CA LYS A 258 -115.63 20.65 22.50
C LYS A 258 -114.13 20.75 22.83
N PRO A 259 -113.23 20.88 21.83
CA PRO A 259 -111.88 21.31 22.11
C PRO A 259 -111.86 22.82 22.34
N ALA A 260 -111.58 23.23 23.57
CA ALA A 260 -111.14 24.57 23.88
C ALA A 260 -109.74 24.79 23.29
N ARG A 261 -109.62 25.81 22.44
CA ARG A 261 -108.39 26.29 21.80
C ARG A 261 -107.31 26.61 22.86
N PRO A 262 -106.17 25.91 22.92
CA PRO A 262 -105.04 26.36 23.72
C PRO A 262 -104.28 27.46 22.98
N LYS A 263 -103.87 28.47 23.74
CA LYS A 263 -103.08 29.62 23.30
C LYS A 263 -101.75 29.17 22.71
N ARG A 264 -101.37 29.76 21.57
CA ARG A 264 -100.00 29.75 21.03
C ARG A 264 -99.03 30.23 22.12
N ALA A 265 -98.18 29.35 22.61
CA ALA A 265 -96.90 29.73 23.18
C ALA A 265 -95.92 29.87 22.00
N GLN A 266 -95.53 31.11 21.70
CA GLN A 266 -94.34 31.37 20.90
C GLN A 266 -93.13 30.92 21.73
N THR A 267 -92.52 29.80 21.34
CA THR A 267 -91.16 29.46 21.75
C THR A 267 -90.29 29.51 20.50
N ASN A 268 -89.27 30.35 20.60
CA ASN A 268 -88.29 30.76 19.62
C ASN A 268 -87.94 29.71 18.54
N GLU A 269 -88.04 30.15 17.29
CA GLU A 269 -87.32 29.58 16.16
C GLU A 269 -85.81 29.69 16.42
N GLN A 270 -85.20 28.62 16.92
CA GLN A 270 -83.77 28.36 16.77
C GLN A 270 -83.58 26.87 16.47
N THR A 271 -84.18 26.42 15.36
CA THR A 271 -83.73 25.21 14.70
C THR A 271 -82.65 25.64 13.71
N ALA A 272 -81.41 25.69 14.19
CA ALA A 272 -80.23 25.78 13.35
C ALA A 272 -80.11 24.48 12.54
N VAL A 273 -80.88 24.42 11.45
CA VAL A 273 -80.67 23.46 10.37
C VAL A 273 -79.59 24.07 9.47
N LEU A 274 -78.45 23.36 9.37
CA LEU A 274 -77.29 23.57 8.48
C LEU A 274 -76.26 24.61 8.97
N PRO A 275 -74.95 24.24 9.01
CA PRO A 275 -74.22 23.90 7.79
C PRO A 275 -73.42 22.58 7.91
N LEU A 276 -73.85 21.56 7.18
CA LEU A 276 -73.05 20.35 6.92
C LEU A 276 -72.62 20.24 5.45
N LEU A 277 -72.75 21.32 4.68
CA LEU A 277 -72.48 21.35 3.24
C LEU A 277 -71.32 22.26 2.79
N ASP A 278 -70.66 23.01 3.70
CA ASP A 278 -69.50 23.84 3.33
C ASP A 278 -68.13 23.17 3.57
N ALA A 279 -68.08 21.99 4.21
CA ALA A 279 -66.80 21.31 4.48
C ALA A 279 -66.30 20.38 3.36
N ILE A 280 -67.05 20.24 2.25
CA ILE A 280 -66.67 19.33 1.14
C ILE A 280 -65.99 20.09 -0.01
N THR A 281 -65.96 21.43 0.01
CA THR A 281 -65.36 22.24 -1.06
C THR A 281 -63.91 22.65 -0.84
N GLU A 282 -63.28 22.34 0.31
CA GLU A 282 -61.88 22.70 0.60
C GLU A 282 -60.85 21.57 0.46
N LEU A 283 -61.23 20.40 -0.07
CA LEU A 283 -60.29 19.29 -0.32
C LEU A 283 -60.31 18.82 -1.78
N VAL A 284 -60.00 19.74 -2.70
CA VAL A 284 -59.41 19.38 -3.99
C VAL A 284 -58.08 20.12 -4.14
N PRO A 285 -56.94 19.53 -3.72
CA PRO A 285 -55.68 19.88 -4.33
C PRO A 285 -55.69 19.35 -5.75
N VAL A 286 -55.93 20.23 -6.72
CA VAL A 286 -55.54 20.00 -8.10
C VAL A 286 -54.02 19.92 -8.09
N SER A 287 -53.50 18.69 -8.25
CA SER A 287 -52.15 18.45 -8.70
C SER A 287 -51.95 19.20 -10.03
N ARG A 288 -51.34 20.38 -9.99
CA ARG A 288 -50.68 20.94 -11.16
C ARG A 288 -49.30 20.32 -11.22
N THR A 289 -49.18 19.46 -12.23
CA THR A 289 -47.94 18.94 -12.78
C THR A 289 -46.95 20.07 -13.07
N VAL A 290 -45.71 19.77 -12.69
CA VAL A 290 -44.46 20.38 -13.11
C VAL A 290 -44.34 20.29 -14.64
N GLU A 291 -44.01 21.41 -15.28
CA GLU A 291 -43.03 21.49 -16.37
C GLU A 291 -41.91 22.44 -15.91
#